data_AF-A0A8W8M6Y6-F1
#
_entry.id   AF-A0A8W8M6Y6-F1
#
_cell.length_a   1.000
_cell.length_b   1.000
_cell.length_c   1.000
_cell.angle_alpha   90.00
_cell.angle_beta   90.00
_cell.angle_gamma   90.00
#
_symmetry.space_group_name_H-M   'P 1'
#
loop_
_entity.id
_entity.type
_entity.pdbx_description
1 polymer ?
#
loop_
_entity_poly.entity_id
_entity_poly.type
_entity_poly.pdbx_seq_one_letter_code
_entity_poly.pdbx_strand_id
1 'polypeptide(L)'
;KAKSEVLEEEGLSQSHEFYHALTEDDVPDEAENMKPKDTNIQLFRLSDASGQLTFKVEKSGAVSTSDLDSKDVFIVDTKKAIIVWIGQETSMAERKNAMAYAHKYLQSTDHPLLSVACLAEGKHDKQIRLALSA
;
A
#
# COMPACT_ATOMS: atom_id res chain seq x y z
N LYS A 1 19.37 15.11 -5.90
CA LYS A 1 19.36 14.74 -4.46
C LYS A 1 18.07 15.30 -3.88
N ALA A 2 17.27 14.52 -3.16
CA ALA A 2 16.08 15.05 -2.50
C ALA A 2 16.51 16.02 -1.38
N LYS A 3 15.81 17.14 -1.24
CA LYS A 3 15.96 18.11 -0.14
C LYS A 3 14.65 18.10 0.65
N SER A 4 14.75 18.00 1.97
CA SER A 4 13.61 18.09 2.89
C SER A 4 13.77 19.33 3.76
N GLU A 5 12.66 19.98 4.09
CA GLU A 5 12.62 21.20 4.89
C GLU A 5 11.42 21.13 5.84
N VAL A 6 11.60 21.62 7.07
CA VAL A 6 10.53 21.70 8.08
C VAL A 6 10.12 23.17 8.17
N LEU A 7 8.83 23.43 7.96
CA LEU A 7 8.28 24.78 7.91
C LEU A 7 7.27 24.95 9.06
N GLU A 8 7.33 26.08 9.76
CA GLU A 8 6.38 26.45 10.81
C GLU A 8 5.32 27.40 10.25
N GLU A 9 4.06 27.11 10.51
CA GLU A 9 2.93 27.90 9.98
C GLU A 9 3.03 29.39 10.33
N GLU A 10 3.41 29.70 11.57
CA GLU A 10 3.42 31.05 12.13
C GLU A 10 4.49 31.99 11.53
N GLY A 11 5.37 31.46 10.66
CA GLY A 11 6.43 32.22 9.99
C GLY A 11 6.40 32.16 8.45
N LEU A 12 5.44 31.44 7.86
CA LEU A 12 5.37 31.23 6.42
C LEU A 12 4.50 32.31 5.75
N SER A 13 5.09 33.01 4.78
CA SER A 13 4.32 33.90 3.91
C SER A 13 3.33 33.09 3.08
N GLN A 14 2.11 33.61 2.88
CA GLN A 14 1.12 33.04 1.94
C GLN A 14 1.62 33.00 0.48
N SER A 15 2.67 33.76 0.17
CA SER A 15 3.37 33.70 -1.13
C SER A 15 4.50 32.66 -1.19
N HIS A 16 4.67 31.83 -0.16
CA HIS A 16 5.68 30.79 -0.15
C HIS A 16 5.36 29.70 -1.18
N GLU A 17 6.38 29.08 -1.77
CA GLU A 17 6.22 28.03 -2.80
C GLU A 17 5.30 26.89 -2.34
N PHE A 18 5.32 26.59 -1.03
CA PHE A 18 4.41 25.64 -0.39
C PHE A 18 2.93 25.94 -0.67
N TYR A 19 2.49 27.19 -0.47
CA TYR A 19 1.08 27.56 -0.69
C TYR A 19 0.75 27.70 -2.17
N HIS A 20 1.71 28.12 -3.01
CA HIS A 20 1.53 28.12 -4.47
C HIS A 20 1.37 26.72 -5.08
N ALA A 21 1.92 25.69 -4.43
CA ALA A 21 1.78 24.30 -4.87
C ALA A 21 0.42 23.70 -4.48
N LEU A 22 -0.30 24.30 -3.52
CA LEU A 22 -1.67 23.93 -3.18
C LEU A 22 -2.62 24.70 -4.10
N THR A 23 -3.58 24.02 -4.74
CA THR A 23 -4.62 24.72 -5.49
C THR A 23 -5.60 25.35 -4.50
N GLU A 24 -6.05 26.57 -4.76
CA GLU A 24 -7.00 27.34 -3.91
C GLU A 24 -8.41 26.73 -3.84
N ASP A 25 -8.58 25.47 -4.25
CA ASP A 25 -9.84 24.78 -4.09
C ASP A 25 -10.05 24.54 -2.59
N ASP A 26 -11.04 25.23 -2.02
CA ASP A 26 -11.63 24.93 -0.72
C ASP A 26 -12.15 23.48 -0.80
N VAL A 27 -11.27 22.52 -0.52
CA VAL A 27 -11.66 21.12 -0.41
C VAL A 27 -12.53 21.08 0.83
N PRO A 28 -13.82 20.73 0.73
CA PRO A 28 -14.62 20.56 1.92
C PRO A 28 -13.88 19.57 2.83
N ASP A 29 -13.93 19.80 4.13
CA ASP A 29 -13.29 18.96 5.15
C ASP A 29 -14.02 17.60 5.23
N GLU A 30 -14.01 16.84 4.13
CA GLU A 30 -14.54 15.49 4.00
C GLU A 30 -13.56 14.46 4.57
N ALA A 31 -12.38 14.91 5.02
CA ALA A 31 -11.37 14.06 5.65
C ALA A 31 -11.92 13.33 6.88
N GLU A 32 -12.89 13.92 7.61
CA GLU A 32 -13.55 13.23 8.72
C GLU A 32 -14.42 12.03 8.30
N ASN A 33 -14.90 11.99 7.05
CA ASN A 33 -15.76 10.92 6.51
C ASN A 33 -15.00 9.78 5.83
N MET A 34 -13.66 9.86 5.73
CA MET A 34 -12.81 8.82 5.14
C MET A 34 -12.36 7.72 6.13
N LYS A 35 -13.00 7.59 7.29
CA LYS A 35 -12.73 6.42 8.14
C LYS A 35 -13.24 5.17 7.42
N PRO A 36 -12.38 4.17 7.15
CA PRO A 36 -12.82 2.97 6.47
C PRO A 36 -13.88 2.28 7.33
N LYS A 37 -15.09 2.13 6.77
CA LYS A 37 -16.24 1.47 7.43
C LYS A 37 -15.97 -0.01 7.70
N ASP A 38 -15.02 -0.57 6.95
CA ASP A 38 -14.54 -1.93 7.07
C ASP A 38 -13.06 -1.92 7.43
N THR A 39 -12.66 -2.61 8.49
CA THR A 39 -11.26 -2.79 8.90
C THR A 39 -10.75 -4.19 8.58
N ASN A 40 -11.51 -4.97 7.79
CA ASN A 40 -11.16 -6.32 7.43
C ASN A 40 -10.02 -6.33 6.40
N ILE A 41 -8.83 -6.74 6.85
CA ILE A 41 -7.66 -6.87 6.00
C ILE A 41 -7.86 -8.05 5.04
N GLN A 42 -7.55 -7.87 3.77
CA GLN A 42 -7.54 -8.96 2.78
C GLN A 42 -6.11 -9.25 2.34
N LEU A 43 -5.71 -10.51 2.44
CA LEU A 43 -4.43 -11.01 1.98
C LEU A 43 -4.63 -11.83 0.71
N PHE A 44 -3.90 -11.48 -0.33
CA PHE A 44 -3.86 -12.20 -1.59
C PHE A 44 -2.45 -12.75 -1.85
N ARG A 45 -2.37 -13.94 -2.43
CA ARG A 45 -1.13 -14.56 -2.89
C ARG A 45 -1.07 -14.52 -4.41
N LEU A 46 0.06 -14.05 -4.93
CA LEU A 46 0.43 -14.10 -6.34
C LEU A 46 1.56 -15.12 -6.49
N SER A 47 1.25 -16.26 -7.07
CA SER A 47 2.17 -17.41 -7.18
C SER A 47 2.13 -18.05 -8.56
N ASP A 48 3.29 -18.43 -9.10
CA ASP A 48 3.42 -19.22 -10.32
C ASP A 48 3.75 -20.71 -10.10
N ALA A 49 3.72 -21.19 -8.85
CA ALA A 49 4.05 -22.57 -8.48
C ALA A 49 3.21 -23.65 -9.21
N SER A 50 2.03 -23.28 -9.73
CA SER A 50 1.18 -24.15 -10.54
C SER A 50 1.63 -24.31 -12.01
N GLY A 51 2.71 -23.65 -12.41
CA GLY A 51 3.18 -23.53 -13.80
C GLY A 51 2.60 -22.32 -14.54
N GLN A 52 1.64 -21.63 -13.93
CA GLN A 52 1.06 -20.38 -14.41
C GLN A 52 0.84 -19.41 -13.24
N LEU A 53 0.93 -18.12 -13.52
CA LEU A 53 0.72 -17.08 -12.53
C LEU A 53 -0.74 -17.06 -12.06
N THR A 54 -0.96 -17.21 -10.76
CA THR A 54 -2.28 -17.24 -10.13
C THR A 54 -2.37 -16.20 -9.04
N PHE A 55 -3.50 -15.49 -9.00
CA PHE A 55 -3.81 -14.47 -7.99
C PHE A 55 -5.06 -14.90 -7.23
N LYS A 56 -4.94 -15.16 -5.93
CA LYS A 56 -6.02 -15.71 -5.10
C LYS A 56 -6.05 -15.08 -3.72
N VAL A 57 -7.22 -15.08 -3.09
CA VAL A 57 -7.35 -14.75 -1.67
C VAL A 57 -6.68 -15.86 -0.86
N GLU A 58 -5.72 -15.49 -0.03
CA GLU A 58 -5.06 -16.40 0.91
C GLU A 58 -5.76 -16.35 2.29
N LYS A 59 -6.09 -15.14 2.75
CA LYS A 59 -6.66 -14.93 4.09
C LYS A 59 -7.49 -13.65 4.16
N SER A 60 -8.40 -13.58 5.12
CA SER A 60 -9.13 -12.36 5.46
C SER A 60 -9.19 -12.19 6.98
N GLY A 61 -9.16 -10.95 7.45
CA GLY A 61 -9.19 -10.60 8.87
C GLY A 61 -7.79 -10.51 9.48
N ALA A 62 -7.53 -11.30 10.51
CA ALA A 62 -6.27 -11.27 11.24
C ALA A 62 -5.11 -11.84 10.39
N VAL A 63 -4.39 -10.95 9.71
CA VAL A 63 -3.20 -11.27 8.91
C VAL A 63 -1.94 -10.95 9.72
N SER A 64 -0.93 -11.81 9.62
CA SER A 64 0.33 -11.71 10.33
C SER A 64 1.49 -11.98 9.39
N THR A 65 2.71 -11.62 9.78
CA THR A 65 3.90 -11.89 8.95
C THR A 65 4.18 -13.38 8.76
N SER A 66 3.63 -14.26 9.61
CA SER A 66 3.71 -15.71 9.43
C SER A 66 2.81 -16.26 8.32
N ASP A 67 1.85 -15.46 7.83
CA ASP A 67 1.02 -15.81 6.68
C ASP A 67 1.73 -15.49 5.33
N LEU A 68 2.91 -14.88 5.38
CA LEU A 68 3.70 -14.50 4.21
C LEU A 68 4.77 -15.56 3.93
N ASP A 69 4.71 -16.19 2.76
CA ASP A 69 5.67 -17.18 2.29
C ASP A 69 6.78 -16.50 1.46
N SER A 70 8.04 -16.66 1.84
CA SER A 70 9.20 -16.07 1.16
C SER A 70 9.31 -16.45 -0.33
N LYS A 71 8.63 -17.51 -0.76
CA LYS A 71 8.62 -17.98 -2.16
C LYS A 71 7.65 -17.26 -3.07
N ASP A 72 6.71 -16.48 -2.53
CA ASP A 72 5.67 -15.82 -3.32
C ASP A 72 5.51 -14.32 -3.02
N VAL A 73 4.75 -13.65 -3.88
CA VAL A 73 4.35 -12.26 -3.68
C VAL A 73 2.99 -12.21 -2.99
N PHE A 74 2.85 -11.29 -2.05
CA PHE A 74 1.59 -11.06 -1.35
C PHE A 74 1.10 -9.64 -1.55
N ILE A 75 -0.21 -9.47 -1.72
CA ILE A 75 -0.87 -8.17 -1.80
C ILE A 75 -1.80 -8.09 -0.59
N VAL A 76 -1.56 -7.09 0.26
CA VAL A 76 -2.31 -6.84 1.49
C VAL A 76 -3.14 -5.58 1.29
N ASP A 77 -4.46 -5.73 1.35
CA ASP A 77 -5.40 -4.62 1.41
C ASP A 77 -5.78 -4.35 2.87
N THR A 78 -5.29 -3.24 3.41
CA THR A 78 -5.56 -2.80 4.80
C THR A 78 -6.74 -1.83 4.91
N LYS A 79 -7.44 -1.56 3.80
CA LYS A 79 -8.47 -0.50 3.68
C LYS A 79 -7.96 0.94 3.92
N LYS A 80 -6.65 1.10 4.17
CA LYS A 80 -5.94 2.39 4.31
C LYS A 80 -4.82 2.54 3.29
N ALA A 81 -4.16 1.43 2.95
CA ALA A 81 -3.16 1.32 1.90
C ALA A 81 -3.11 -0.11 1.35
N ILE A 82 -2.66 -0.25 0.10
CA ILE A 82 -2.30 -1.53 -0.50
C ILE A 82 -0.80 -1.75 -0.32
N ILE A 83 -0.43 -2.92 0.19
CA ILE A 83 0.97 -3.29 0.40
C ILE A 83 1.28 -4.50 -0.46
N VAL A 84 2.25 -4.35 -1.34
CA VAL A 84 2.80 -5.43 -2.15
C VAL A 84 4.05 -5.93 -1.45
N TRP A 85 3.94 -7.04 -0.75
CA TRP A 85 5.07 -7.68 -0.10
C TRP A 85 5.75 -8.67 -1.07
N ILE A 86 7.06 -8.51 -1.25
CA ILE A 86 7.86 -9.32 -2.16
C ILE A 86 8.78 -10.23 -1.36
N GLY A 87 8.52 -11.54 -1.41
CA GLY A 87 9.39 -12.54 -0.81
C GLY A 87 10.80 -12.56 -1.41
N GLN A 88 11.75 -13.08 -0.65
CA GLN A 88 13.15 -13.16 -1.05
C GLN A 88 13.37 -14.19 -2.16
N GLU A 89 12.60 -15.28 -2.17
CA GLU A 89 12.73 -16.42 -3.08
C GLU A 89 11.75 -16.39 -4.27
N THR A 90 11.01 -15.29 -4.46
CA THR A 90 10.00 -15.17 -5.52
C THR A 90 10.56 -15.23 -6.93
N SER A 91 9.75 -15.73 -7.86
CA SER A 91 10.07 -15.81 -9.27
C SER A 91 10.18 -14.43 -9.93
N MET A 92 10.88 -14.34 -11.06
CA MET A 92 10.91 -13.09 -11.84
C MET A 92 9.52 -12.72 -12.40
N ALA A 93 8.69 -13.71 -12.72
CA ALA A 93 7.35 -13.47 -13.25
C ALA A 93 6.45 -12.87 -12.19
N GLU A 94 6.49 -13.37 -10.96
CA GLU A 94 5.74 -12.83 -9.82
C GLU A 94 6.16 -11.38 -9.54
N ARG A 95 7.47 -11.13 -9.36
CA ARG A 95 7.99 -9.77 -9.09
C ARG A 95 7.60 -8.77 -10.16
N LYS A 96 7.71 -9.15 -11.44
CA LYS A 96 7.41 -8.27 -12.58
C LYS A 96 5.93 -7.90 -12.65
N ASN A 97 5.05 -8.82 -12.25
CA ASN A 97 3.60 -8.63 -12.36
C ASN A 97 2.97 -8.10 -11.08
N ALA A 98 3.65 -8.19 -9.93
CA ALA A 98 3.15 -7.80 -8.61
C ALA A 98 2.38 -6.46 -8.58
N MET A 99 3.02 -5.38 -9.04
CA MET A 99 2.41 -4.03 -9.05
C MET A 99 1.21 -3.94 -9.98
N ALA A 100 1.24 -4.61 -11.14
CA ALA A 100 0.14 -4.59 -12.09
C ALA A 100 -1.10 -5.30 -11.52
N TYR A 101 -0.91 -6.43 -10.83
CA TYR A 101 -2.00 -7.13 -10.14
C TYR A 101 -2.56 -6.31 -8.98
N ALA A 102 -1.69 -5.66 -8.19
CA ALA A 102 -2.11 -4.78 -7.10
C ALA A 102 -2.97 -3.61 -7.62
N HIS A 103 -2.53 -2.92 -8.68
CA HIS A 103 -3.32 -1.84 -9.28
C HIS A 103 -4.62 -2.32 -9.90
N LYS A 104 -4.60 -3.46 -10.61
CA LYS A 104 -5.82 -4.03 -11.20
C LYS A 104 -6.83 -4.41 -10.13
N TYR A 105 -6.38 -4.99 -9.02
CA TYR A 105 -7.21 -5.26 -7.85
C TYR A 105 -7.79 -3.96 -7.30
N LEU A 106 -6.93 -2.97 -7.02
CA LEU A 106 -7.33 -1.69 -6.43
C LEU A 106 -8.40 -0.96 -7.26
N GLN A 107 -8.28 -0.96 -8.59
CA GLN A 107 -9.28 -0.38 -9.51
C GLN A 107 -10.66 -1.06 -9.44
N SER A 108 -10.73 -2.29 -8.94
CA SER A 108 -11.99 -3.04 -8.77
C SER A 108 -12.61 -2.93 -7.37
N THR A 109 -11.95 -2.19 -6.47
CA THR A 109 -12.44 -1.96 -5.10
C THR A 109 -13.24 -0.66 -4.98
N ASP A 110 -13.84 -0.44 -3.82
CA ASP A 110 -14.51 0.81 -3.44
C ASP A 110 -13.53 1.92 -3.03
N HIS A 111 -12.21 1.67 -3.09
CA HIS A 111 -11.17 2.61 -2.68
C HIS A 111 -10.01 2.70 -3.69
N PRO A 112 -10.28 3.03 -4.97
CA PRO A 112 -9.30 2.93 -6.06
C PRO A 112 -8.11 3.91 -5.97
N LEU A 113 -8.17 4.87 -5.04
CA LEU A 113 -7.19 5.94 -4.86
C LEU A 113 -6.23 5.69 -3.69
N LEU A 114 -6.33 4.56 -2.99
CA LEU A 114 -5.38 4.26 -1.92
C LEU A 114 -3.95 4.12 -2.47
N SER A 115 -2.99 4.51 -1.64
CA SER A 115 -1.58 4.35 -1.96
C SER A 115 -1.20 2.87 -2.10
N VAL A 116 -0.29 2.58 -3.03
CA VAL A 116 0.30 1.25 -3.23
C VAL A 116 1.78 1.32 -2.87
N ALA A 117 2.21 0.55 -1.88
CA ALA A 117 3.61 0.49 -1.43
C ALA A 117 4.20 -0.90 -1.68
N CYS A 118 5.44 -0.95 -2.17
CA CYS A 118 6.15 -2.22 -2.41
C CYS A 118 7.20 -2.44 -1.32
N LEU A 119 7.08 -3.55 -0.58
CA LEU A 119 7.92 -3.90 0.56
C LEU A 119 8.66 -5.22 0.30
N ALA A 120 9.98 -5.17 0.18
CA ALA A 120 10.81 -6.38 0.09
C ALA A 120 11.05 -7.01 1.47
N GLU A 121 10.95 -8.34 1.55
CA GLU A 121 11.31 -9.16 2.70
C GLU A 121 12.73 -8.85 3.21
N GLY A 122 12.89 -8.75 4.54
CA GLY A 122 14.15 -8.46 5.22
C GLY A 122 14.57 -6.99 5.19
N LYS A 123 14.09 -6.19 4.22
CA LYS A 123 14.36 -4.75 4.15
C LYS A 123 13.30 -3.91 4.83
N HIS A 124 12.06 -4.39 4.88
CA HIS A 124 10.88 -3.62 5.31
C HIS A 124 10.10 -4.29 6.45
N ASP A 125 10.73 -5.15 7.24
CA ASP A 125 10.08 -5.96 8.26
C ASP A 125 9.32 -5.12 9.29
N LYS A 126 9.83 -3.92 9.62
CA LYS A 126 9.14 -3.00 10.54
C LYS A 126 7.87 -2.43 9.91
N GLN A 127 7.93 -1.99 8.65
CA GLN A 127 6.80 -1.41 7.94
C GLN A 127 5.69 -2.43 7.73
N ILE A 128 6.02 -3.65 7.31
CA ILE A 128 5.01 -4.70 7.12
C ILE A 128 4.36 -5.11 8.45
N ARG A 129 5.14 -5.25 9.53
CA ARG A 129 4.59 -5.55 10.86
C ARG A 129 3.63 -4.46 11.34
N LEU A 130 4.02 -3.19 11.17
CA LEU A 130 3.19 -2.06 11.55
C LEU A 130 1.86 -2.05 10.77
N ALA A 131 1.92 -2.31 9.47
CA ALA A 131 0.73 -2.33 8.64
C ALA A 131 -0.25 -3.46 8.97
N LEU A 132 0.27 -4.62 9.41
CA LEU A 132 -0.53 -5.78 9.79
C LEU A 132 -1.05 -5.71 11.24
N SER A 133 -0.51 -4.80 12.07
CA SER A 133 -0.95 -4.60 13.46
C SER A 133 -2.09 -3.57 13.63
N ALA A 134 -2.58 -3.00 12.53
CA ALA A 134 -3.43 -1.80 12.50
C ALA A 134 -4.94 -2.06 12.57
#